data_AF-A0A0F9K1D0-F1
#
_entry.id   AF-A0A0F9K1D0-F1
#
_cell.length_a   1.000
_cell.length_b   1.000
_cell.length_c   1.000
_cell.angle_alpha   90.00
_cell.angle_beta   90.00
_cell.angle_gamma   90.00
#
_symmetry.space_group_name_H-M   'P 1'
#
loop_
_entity.id
_entity.type
_entity.pdbx_description
1 polymer ?
#
loop_
_entity_poly.entity_id
_entity_poly.type
_entity_poly.pdbx_seq_one_letter_code
_entity_poly.pdbx_strand_id
1 'polypeptide(L)'
;MDAYIFSALNSAHEQIIVESDINDFDTHFIEDFRKAGFNAANARLRKQGRFKIEPFIDEQSCIRGASVALVLFQMVDGVIRPDIRMWDRRYVSYEMGEDGLNWAGINEKRSMDLITSQYPKEVAHFGIDVSKKNAMVLDVWHRDGNEVWIGGKKILEQWHIPSEKRSFGFTPVVIETVTLGSMLSDEDSLARRGESIFFLIRDIIPELNRLASVVATQMQTRIKPPIQTSSQSKTDEPPT
;
A
#
# COMPACT_ATOMS: atom_id res chain seq x y z
N MET A 1 7.08 -15.68 -11.45
CA MET A 1 5.96 -15.27 -12.35
C MET A 1 5.67 -13.78 -12.18
N ASP A 2 5.75 -13.29 -10.94
CA ASP A 2 5.41 -11.93 -10.53
C ASP A 2 6.21 -10.82 -11.25
N ALA A 3 7.52 -10.98 -11.42
CA ALA A 3 8.36 -9.96 -12.06
C ALA A 3 7.97 -9.65 -13.52
N TYR A 4 7.45 -10.64 -14.27
CA TYR A 4 7.02 -10.43 -15.66
C TYR A 4 5.73 -9.61 -15.75
N ILE A 5 4.75 -9.90 -14.89
CA ILE A 5 3.48 -9.16 -14.83
C ILE A 5 3.76 -7.71 -14.43
N PHE A 6 4.58 -7.50 -13.39
CA PHE A 6 4.97 -6.14 -13.00
C PHE A 6 5.80 -5.43 -14.06
N SER A 7 6.70 -6.12 -14.77
CA SER A 7 7.43 -5.53 -15.88
C SER A 7 6.52 -5.15 -17.04
N ALA A 8 5.51 -5.97 -17.36
CA ALA A 8 4.55 -5.72 -18.43
C ALA A 8 3.65 -4.52 -18.10
N LEU A 9 3.12 -4.46 -16.87
CA LEU A 9 2.33 -3.32 -16.38
C LEU A 9 3.16 -2.04 -16.38
N ASN A 10 4.39 -2.08 -15.86
CA ASN A 10 5.29 -0.91 -15.86
C ASN A 10 5.72 -0.46 -17.27
N SER A 11 5.63 -1.34 -18.27
CA SER A 11 5.93 -1.01 -19.68
C SER A 11 4.72 -0.47 -20.44
N ALA A 12 3.51 -0.60 -19.87
CA ALA A 12 2.31 -0.04 -20.45
C ALA A 12 2.32 1.49 -20.31
N HIS A 13 1.90 2.19 -21.37
CA HIS A 13 1.72 3.63 -21.33
C HIS A 13 0.29 3.95 -20.90
N GLU A 14 0.14 4.65 -19.78
CA GLU A 14 -1.16 5.17 -19.35
C GLU A 14 -1.71 6.12 -20.42
N GLN A 15 -2.90 5.84 -20.92
CA GLN A 15 -3.65 6.75 -21.78
C GLN A 15 -4.67 7.49 -20.91
N ILE A 16 -4.53 8.81 -20.89
CA ILE A 16 -5.41 9.70 -20.15
C ILE A 16 -6.18 10.48 -21.20
N ILE A 17 -7.50 10.33 -21.21
CA ILE A 17 -8.40 11.09 -22.07
C ILE A 17 -9.30 11.86 -21.13
N VAL A 18 -9.20 13.19 -21.15
CA VAL A 18 -10.14 14.05 -20.43
C VAL A 18 -11.28 14.42 -21.36
N GLU A 19 -12.50 14.08 -20.96
CA GLU A 19 -13.72 14.42 -21.68
C GLU A 19 -14.45 15.56 -20.94
N SER A 20 -15.11 16.44 -21.69
CA SER A 20 -15.88 17.56 -21.14
C SER A 20 -17.17 17.73 -21.94
N ASP A 21 -18.28 17.91 -21.22
CA ASP A 21 -19.60 18.23 -21.79
C ASP A 21 -19.69 19.69 -22.31
N ILE A 22 -18.71 20.52 -21.93
CA ILE A 22 -18.61 21.91 -22.36
C ILE A 22 -17.84 21.96 -23.68
N ASN A 23 -18.53 22.36 -24.75
CA ASN A 23 -17.90 22.69 -26.02
C ASN A 23 -16.88 23.82 -25.79
N ASP A 24 -15.66 23.65 -26.33
CA ASP A 24 -14.51 24.57 -26.20
C ASP A 24 -13.75 24.51 -24.85
N PHE A 25 -13.98 23.51 -24.00
CA PHE A 25 -13.12 23.29 -22.84
C PHE A 25 -11.77 22.68 -23.26
N ASP A 26 -10.67 23.29 -22.81
CA ASP A 26 -9.32 22.78 -23.06
C ASP A 26 -9.01 21.55 -22.19
N THR A 27 -9.34 20.37 -22.70
CA THR A 27 -9.09 19.09 -22.04
C THR A 27 -7.60 18.76 -21.96
N HIS A 28 -6.80 19.22 -22.94
CA HIS A 28 -5.35 19.02 -22.94
C HIS A 28 -4.65 19.73 -21.79
N PHE A 29 -5.08 20.94 -21.46
CA PHE A 29 -4.56 21.65 -20.28
C PHE A 29 -4.73 20.83 -19.00
N ILE A 30 -5.86 20.15 -18.82
CA ILE A 30 -6.11 19.31 -17.65
C ILE A 30 -5.24 18.05 -17.65
N GLU A 31 -5.06 17.41 -18.81
CA GLU A 31 -4.15 16.27 -18.96
C GLU A 31 -2.72 16.65 -18.56
N ASP A 32 -2.24 17.80 -19.03
CA ASP A 32 -0.90 18.30 -18.73
C ASP A 32 -0.76 18.71 -17.26
N PHE A 33 -1.78 19.35 -16.69
CA PHE A 33 -1.82 19.67 -15.27
C PHE A 33 -1.74 18.39 -14.41
N ARG A 34 -2.51 17.35 -14.76
CA ARG A 34 -2.46 16.05 -14.08
C ARG A 34 -1.07 15.43 -14.18
N LYS A 35 -0.51 15.34 -15.40
CA LYS A 35 0.84 14.79 -15.62
C LYS A 35 1.89 15.56 -14.81
N ALA A 36 1.83 16.89 -14.79
CA ALA A 36 2.75 17.72 -14.02
C ALA A 36 2.61 17.45 -12.51
N GLY A 37 1.39 17.35 -12.00
CA GLY A 37 1.10 17.03 -10.60
C GLY A 37 1.69 15.69 -10.16
N PHE A 38 1.42 14.61 -10.92
CA PHE A 38 1.96 13.28 -10.63
C PHE A 38 3.48 13.24 -10.75
N ASN A 39 4.07 13.90 -11.76
CA ASN A 39 5.52 13.99 -11.93
C ASN A 39 6.19 14.71 -10.75
N ALA A 40 5.61 15.80 -10.27
CA ALA A 40 6.10 16.53 -9.11
C ALA A 40 6.00 15.71 -7.81
N ALA A 41 4.89 15.01 -7.60
CA ALA A 41 4.73 14.09 -6.47
C ALA A 41 5.76 12.93 -6.53
N ASN A 42 5.94 12.33 -7.70
CA ASN A 42 6.94 11.29 -7.94
C ASN A 42 8.37 11.79 -7.74
N ALA A 43 8.67 13.05 -8.09
CA ALA A 43 9.97 13.65 -7.82
C ALA A 43 10.23 13.79 -6.32
N ARG A 44 9.20 14.11 -5.52
CA ARG A 44 9.28 14.15 -4.06
C ARG A 44 9.47 12.76 -3.47
N LEU A 45 8.70 11.76 -3.90
CA LEU A 45 8.83 10.37 -3.43
C LEU A 45 10.23 9.82 -3.71
N ARG A 46 10.80 10.11 -4.89
CA ARG A 46 12.19 9.75 -5.23
C ARG A 46 13.20 10.35 -4.26
N LYS A 47 13.06 11.61 -3.87
CA LYS A 47 13.94 12.25 -2.85
C LYS A 47 13.81 11.60 -1.47
N GLN A 48 12.67 10.99 -1.17
CA GLN A 48 12.41 10.26 0.08
C GLN A 48 12.84 8.78 0.01
N GLY A 49 13.38 8.31 -1.13
CA GLY A 49 13.69 6.89 -1.34
C GLY A 49 12.46 5.99 -1.39
N ARG A 50 11.27 6.54 -1.68
CA ARG A 50 10.02 5.80 -1.83
C ARG A 50 9.77 5.43 -3.28
N PHE A 51 8.95 4.39 -3.49
CA PHE A 51 8.47 4.01 -4.81
C PHE A 51 7.66 5.14 -5.47
N LYS A 52 7.62 5.14 -6.80
CA LYS A 52 6.72 6.02 -7.56
C LYS A 52 5.27 5.57 -7.37
N ILE A 53 4.33 6.47 -7.67
CA ILE A 53 2.89 6.30 -7.47
C ILE A 53 2.38 5.10 -8.27
N GLU A 54 2.67 5.09 -9.57
CA GLU A 54 2.16 4.12 -10.53
C GLU A 54 2.57 2.68 -10.17
N PRO A 55 3.88 2.34 -10.04
CA PRO A 55 4.29 0.96 -9.73
C PRO A 55 3.76 0.46 -8.38
N PHE A 56 3.62 1.35 -7.39
CA PHE A 56 3.08 0.97 -6.09
C PHE A 56 1.58 0.68 -6.17
N ILE A 57 0.81 1.53 -6.86
CA ILE A 57 -0.63 1.31 -7.07
C ILE A 57 -0.85 0.03 -7.89
N ASP A 58 -0.04 -0.23 -8.91
CA ASP A 58 -0.14 -1.46 -9.70
C ASP A 58 0.10 -2.70 -8.81
N GLU A 59 1.12 -2.65 -7.96
CA GLU A 59 1.43 -3.73 -7.03
C GLU A 59 0.32 -3.94 -6.00
N GLN A 60 -0.17 -2.87 -5.37
CA GLN A 60 -1.26 -2.96 -4.39
C GLN A 60 -2.56 -3.45 -5.04
N SER A 61 -2.92 -2.94 -6.21
CA SER A 61 -4.09 -3.39 -6.95
C SER A 61 -3.97 -4.87 -7.35
N CYS A 62 -2.81 -5.31 -7.84
CA CYS A 62 -2.62 -6.70 -8.25
C CYS A 62 -2.56 -7.68 -7.07
N ILE A 63 -1.83 -7.36 -6.01
CA ILE A 63 -1.58 -8.29 -4.89
C ILE A 63 -2.65 -8.18 -3.79
N ARG A 64 -3.07 -6.96 -3.44
CA ARG A 64 -4.03 -6.70 -2.36
C ARG A 64 -5.44 -6.43 -2.84
N GLY A 65 -5.64 -6.24 -4.15
CA GLY A 65 -6.95 -6.00 -4.76
C GLY A 65 -7.57 -4.65 -4.42
N ALA A 66 -6.82 -3.75 -3.78
CA ALA A 66 -7.19 -2.37 -3.57
C ALA A 66 -5.95 -1.50 -3.35
N SER A 67 -6.06 -0.24 -3.76
CA SER A 67 -5.03 0.78 -3.63
C SER A 67 -5.55 1.97 -2.83
N VAL A 68 -4.69 2.53 -1.97
CA VAL A 68 -5.05 3.67 -1.14
C VAL A 68 -4.00 4.76 -1.26
N ALA A 69 -4.44 5.99 -1.45
CA ALA A 69 -3.55 7.16 -1.45
C ALA A 69 -4.23 8.36 -0.78
N LEU A 70 -3.48 9.04 0.08
CA LEU A 70 -3.82 10.40 0.48
C LEU A 70 -3.35 11.35 -0.62
N VAL A 71 -4.24 12.22 -1.10
CA VAL A 71 -3.97 13.16 -2.19
C VAL A 71 -4.23 14.58 -1.70
N LEU A 72 -3.16 15.35 -1.55
CA LEU A 72 -3.24 16.76 -1.15
C LEU A 72 -2.51 17.63 -2.16
N PHE A 73 -3.13 18.76 -2.52
CA PHE A 73 -2.49 19.83 -3.27
C PHE A 73 -2.40 21.05 -2.37
N GLN A 74 -1.18 21.51 -2.11
CA GLN A 74 -0.94 22.62 -1.20
C GLN A 74 -0.20 23.74 -1.92
N MET A 75 -0.57 24.99 -1.65
CA MET A 75 0.21 26.14 -2.09
C MET A 75 1.31 26.41 -1.06
N VAL A 76 2.57 26.32 -1.49
CA VAL A 76 3.73 26.66 -0.66
C VAL A 76 4.56 27.68 -1.43
N ASP A 77 4.71 28.87 -0.86
CA ASP A 77 5.47 29.99 -1.46
C ASP A 77 4.99 30.35 -2.89
N GLY A 78 3.68 30.31 -3.13
CA GLY A 78 3.09 30.60 -4.44
C GLY A 78 3.20 29.46 -5.47
N VAL A 79 3.77 28.31 -5.08
CA VAL A 79 3.91 27.13 -5.95
C VAL A 79 3.01 25.99 -5.47
N ILE A 80 2.28 25.37 -6.40
CA ILE A 80 1.50 24.15 -6.12
C ILE A 80 2.48 23.02 -5.82
N ARG A 81 2.38 22.45 -4.62
CA ARG A 81 3.11 21.27 -4.17
C ARG A 81 2.13 20.13 -3.97
N PRO A 82 2.12 19.14 -4.88
CA PRO A 82 1.36 17.92 -4.66
C PRO A 82 2.05 17.06 -3.58
N ASP A 83 1.25 16.56 -2.65
CA ASP A 83 1.62 15.59 -1.63
C ASP A 83 0.71 14.38 -1.77
N ILE A 84 1.16 13.42 -2.57
CA ILE A 84 0.50 12.15 -2.77
C ILE A 84 1.24 11.11 -1.94
N ARG A 85 0.60 10.66 -0.86
CA ARG A 85 1.15 9.64 0.05
C ARG A 85 0.41 8.35 -0.17
N MET A 86 1.12 7.36 -0.68
CA MET A 86 0.58 6.02 -0.88
C MET A 86 0.52 5.28 0.46
N TRP A 87 -0.59 4.61 0.69
CA TRP A 87 -0.87 3.86 1.91
C TRP A 87 -0.99 2.39 1.57
N ASP A 88 -0.26 1.54 2.29
CA ASP A 88 -0.46 0.09 2.17
C ASP A 88 -1.84 -0.24 2.78
N ARG A 89 -2.75 -0.75 1.93
CA ARG A 89 -4.13 -1.08 2.28
C ARG A 89 -4.24 -1.94 3.54
N ARG A 90 -3.25 -2.79 3.82
CA ARG A 90 -3.20 -3.67 5.00
C ARG A 90 -3.30 -2.91 6.32
N TYR A 91 -2.76 -1.70 6.36
CA TYR A 91 -2.70 -0.89 7.59
C TYR A 91 -3.74 0.23 7.62
N VAL A 92 -4.65 0.26 6.62
CA VAL A 92 -5.69 1.28 6.52
C VAL A 92 -6.98 0.76 7.12
N SER A 93 -7.56 1.56 8.01
CA SER A 93 -8.94 1.45 8.49
C SER A 93 -9.74 2.62 7.94
N TYR A 94 -10.99 2.38 7.56
CA TYR A 94 -11.83 3.43 6.99
C TYR A 94 -13.31 3.14 7.19
N GLU A 95 -14.13 4.15 6.97
CA GLU A 95 -15.58 4.06 6.97
C GLU A 95 -16.17 4.80 5.77
N MET A 96 -17.07 4.14 5.06
CA MET A 96 -17.84 4.74 3.97
C MET A 96 -19.14 5.31 4.53
N GLY A 97 -19.46 6.54 4.16
CA GLY A 97 -20.78 7.15 4.37
C GLY A 97 -21.57 7.24 3.07
N GLU A 98 -22.70 7.93 3.14
CA GLU A 98 -23.63 8.12 2.02
C GLU A 98 -22.98 8.88 0.85
N ASP A 99 -22.28 9.98 1.14
CA ASP A 99 -21.57 10.78 0.13
C ASP A 99 -20.13 10.31 -0.16
N GLY A 100 -19.80 9.08 0.22
CA GLY A 100 -18.44 8.53 0.10
C GLY A 100 -17.67 8.53 1.43
N LEU A 101 -16.35 8.61 1.37
CA LEU A 101 -15.47 8.30 2.50
C LEU A 101 -15.65 9.26 3.69
N ASN A 102 -16.10 8.74 4.83
CA ASN A 102 -16.27 9.53 6.07
C ASN A 102 -14.93 9.82 6.74
N TRP A 103 -14.10 8.78 6.86
CA TRP A 103 -12.75 8.88 7.34
C TRP A 103 -11.91 7.70 6.85
N ALA A 104 -10.60 7.90 6.81
CA ALA A 104 -9.62 6.84 6.67
C ALA A 104 -8.39 7.14 7.52
N GLY A 105 -7.86 6.13 8.17
CA GLY A 105 -6.66 6.22 8.98
C GLY A 105 -5.67 5.12 8.65
N ILE A 106 -4.39 5.46 8.63
CA ILE A 106 -3.31 4.49 8.47
C ILE A 106 -2.57 4.29 9.78
N ASN A 107 -2.35 3.02 10.15
CA ASN A 107 -1.64 2.63 11.36
C ASN A 107 -0.25 2.06 11.02
N GLU A 108 0.78 2.91 11.09
CA GLU A 108 2.15 2.56 10.71
C GLU A 108 3.10 2.52 11.91
N LYS A 109 4.04 1.59 11.86
CA LYS A 109 5.20 1.63 12.75
C LYS A 109 6.25 2.56 12.16
N ARG A 110 6.55 3.67 12.85
CA ARG A 110 7.57 4.65 12.42
C ARG A 110 8.72 4.71 13.42
N SER A 111 9.91 5.04 12.92
CA SER A 111 11.07 5.27 13.78
C SER A 111 10.87 6.53 14.60
N MET A 112 11.36 6.50 15.85
CA MET A 112 11.19 7.63 16.76
C MET A 112 11.93 8.88 16.27
N ASP A 113 13.05 8.71 15.56
CA ASP A 113 13.80 9.82 14.97
C ASP A 113 12.96 10.58 13.92
N LEU A 114 12.22 9.84 13.08
CA LEU A 114 11.34 10.44 12.09
C LEU A 114 10.17 11.16 12.75
N ILE A 115 9.59 10.57 13.80
CA ILE A 115 8.50 11.17 14.57
C ILE A 115 8.96 12.48 15.22
N THR A 116 10.13 12.45 15.87
CA THR A 116 10.70 13.62 16.55
C THR A 116 11.07 14.72 15.57
N SER A 117 11.53 14.36 14.37
CA SER A 117 11.80 15.33 13.30
C SER A 117 10.52 15.95 12.72
N GLN A 118 9.40 15.22 12.70
CA GLN A 118 8.13 15.71 12.14
C GLN A 118 7.31 16.51 13.15
N TYR A 119 7.31 16.09 14.43
CA TYR A 119 6.48 16.66 15.49
C TYR A 119 7.31 17.01 16.75
N PRO A 120 8.34 17.87 16.64
CA PRO A 120 9.26 18.13 17.75
C PRO A 120 8.58 18.79 18.95
N LYS A 121 7.58 19.64 18.73
CA LYS A 121 6.89 20.38 19.80
C LYS A 121 5.92 19.49 20.56
N GLU A 122 5.21 18.66 19.82
CA GLU A 122 4.14 17.82 20.33
C GLU A 122 4.71 16.61 21.08
N VAL A 123 5.82 16.02 20.59
CA VAL A 123 6.56 14.96 21.30
C VAL A 123 7.00 15.44 22.69
N ALA A 124 7.52 16.66 22.79
CA ALA A 124 7.93 17.27 24.07
C ALA A 124 6.72 17.59 24.97
N HIS A 125 5.63 18.10 24.39
CA HIS A 125 4.44 18.48 25.14
C HIS A 125 3.69 17.28 25.74
N PHE A 126 3.52 16.21 24.98
CA PHE A 126 2.74 15.04 25.41
C PHE A 126 3.56 13.98 26.17
N GLY A 127 4.86 14.24 26.38
CA GLY A 127 5.78 13.38 27.12
C GLY A 127 5.86 11.98 26.52
N ILE A 128 6.05 11.88 25.20
CA ILE A 128 6.17 10.60 24.52
C ILE A 128 7.51 9.98 24.88
N ASP A 129 7.51 8.69 25.20
CA ASP A 129 8.72 7.95 25.54
C ASP A 129 9.62 7.76 24.31
N VAL A 130 10.62 8.64 24.19
CA VAL A 130 11.61 8.66 23.10
C VAL A 130 12.62 7.50 23.23
N SER A 131 12.65 6.76 24.34
CA SER A 131 13.61 5.66 24.53
C SER A 131 13.35 4.47 23.59
N LYS A 132 12.11 4.35 23.10
CA LYS A 132 11.72 3.28 22.17
C LYS A 132 12.18 3.62 20.76
N LYS A 133 12.84 2.66 20.10
CA LYS A 133 13.30 2.80 18.71
C LYS A 133 12.18 3.10 17.71
N ASN A 134 10.98 2.56 17.96
CA ASN A 134 9.83 2.69 17.08
C ASN A 134 8.55 2.90 17.90
N ALA A 135 7.59 3.64 17.33
CA ALA A 135 6.24 3.79 17.86
C ALA A 135 5.19 3.55 16.77
N MET A 136 3.98 3.14 17.21
CA MET A 136 2.81 3.06 16.33
C MET A 136 2.22 4.46 16.18
N VAL A 137 2.04 4.88 14.93
CA VAL A 137 1.47 6.17 14.54
C VAL A 137 0.21 5.90 13.76
N LEU A 138 -0.91 6.42 14.26
CA LEU A 138 -2.20 6.41 13.58
C LEU A 138 -2.47 7.82 13.05
N ASP A 139 -2.45 7.97 11.72
CA ASP A 139 -2.71 9.22 10.99
C ASP A 139 -4.12 9.11 10.39
N VAL A 140 -5.09 9.82 10.97
CA VAL A 140 -6.52 9.77 10.62
C VAL A 140 -6.89 11.02 9.85
N TRP A 141 -7.56 10.83 8.72
CA TRP A 141 -8.11 11.89 7.89
C TRP A 141 -9.63 11.73 7.83
N HIS A 142 -10.35 12.79 8.13
CA HIS A 142 -11.81 12.86 8.04
C HIS A 142 -12.21 14.07 7.18
N ARG A 143 -13.52 14.27 6.95
CA ARG A 143 -14.03 15.33 6.07
C ARG A 143 -13.60 16.75 6.50
N ASP A 144 -13.46 16.97 7.80
CA ASP A 144 -13.21 18.31 8.36
C ASP A 144 -11.74 18.58 8.72
N GLY A 145 -10.96 17.54 8.94
CA GLY A 145 -9.60 17.69 9.44
C GLY A 145 -8.81 16.39 9.46
N ASN A 146 -7.69 16.45 10.17
CA ASN A 146 -6.80 15.33 10.38
C ASN A 146 -6.36 15.26 11.85
N GLU A 147 -6.18 14.04 12.33
CA GLU A 147 -5.69 13.74 13.66
C GLU A 147 -4.49 12.80 13.58
N VAL A 148 -3.49 13.03 14.44
CA VAL A 148 -2.34 12.13 14.57
C VAL A 148 -2.23 11.64 15.99
N TRP A 149 -2.21 10.32 16.13
CA TRP A 149 -2.12 9.61 17.39
C TRP A 149 -0.82 8.82 17.46
N ILE A 150 -0.08 8.90 18.56
CA ILE A 150 1.15 8.14 18.79
C ILE A 150 1.06 7.50 20.16
N GLY A 151 1.23 6.17 20.21
CA GLY A 151 1.15 5.43 21.47
C GLY A 151 -0.19 5.58 22.21
N GLY A 152 -1.29 5.76 21.47
CA GLY A 152 -2.64 5.92 22.02
C GLY A 152 -2.97 7.34 22.51
N LYS A 153 -2.07 8.31 22.37
CA LYS A 153 -2.33 9.72 22.69
C LYS A 153 -2.51 10.53 21.41
N LYS A 154 -3.54 11.39 21.37
CA LYS A 154 -3.71 12.39 20.31
C LYS A 154 -2.70 13.51 20.50
N ILE A 155 -1.98 13.81 19.44
CA ILE A 155 -0.81 14.71 19.46
C ILE A 155 -1.03 15.88 18.52
N LEU A 156 -1.72 15.65 17.41
CA LEU A 156 -2.11 16.67 16.47
C LEU A 156 -3.60 16.54 16.19
N GLU A 157 -4.27 17.68 16.15
CA GLU A 157 -5.61 17.84 15.60
C GLU A 157 -5.57 19.13 14.78
N GLN A 158 -5.86 19.01 13.49
CA GLN A 158 -5.79 20.13 12.56
C GLN A 158 -7.00 20.12 11.64
N TRP A 159 -7.61 21.29 11.48
CA TRP A 159 -8.68 21.51 10.51
C TRP A 159 -8.10 21.75 9.12
N HIS A 160 -8.79 21.25 8.09
CA HIS A 160 -8.35 21.36 6.69
C HIS A 160 -8.23 22.80 6.20
N ILE A 161 -9.18 23.64 6.59
CA ILE A 161 -9.23 25.06 6.20
C ILE A 161 -9.30 25.92 7.46
N PRO A 162 -8.47 26.97 7.60
CA PRO A 162 -8.53 27.89 8.74
C PRO A 162 -9.78 28.79 8.80
N SER A 163 -10.66 28.75 7.79
CA SER A 163 -11.83 29.61 7.67
C SER A 163 -13.08 28.98 8.30
N GLU A 164 -14.16 29.76 8.44
CA GLU A 164 -15.43 29.33 9.06
C GLU A 164 -16.03 28.04 8.47
N LYS A 165 -15.68 27.70 7.22
CA LYS A 165 -16.15 26.49 6.56
C LYS A 165 -15.46 25.19 7.01
N ARG A 166 -14.36 25.27 7.78
CA ARG A 166 -13.64 24.18 8.51
C ARG A 166 -13.54 22.79 7.85
N SER A 167 -13.75 22.66 6.54
CA SER A 167 -13.93 21.36 5.90
C SER A 167 -13.69 21.46 4.40
N PHE A 168 -13.08 20.41 3.83
CA PHE A 168 -13.05 20.23 2.38
C PHE A 168 -14.42 19.77 1.84
N GLY A 169 -15.30 19.29 2.71
CA GLY A 169 -16.54 18.60 2.34
C GLY A 169 -16.32 17.13 1.94
N PHE A 170 -15.07 16.68 1.83
CA PHE A 170 -14.69 15.31 1.51
C PHE A 170 -13.41 14.91 2.25
N THR A 171 -13.20 13.61 2.43
CA THR A 171 -11.94 13.08 2.97
C THR A 171 -10.90 13.01 1.86
N PRO A 172 -9.70 13.61 2.00
CA PRO A 172 -8.68 13.66 0.93
C PRO A 172 -7.91 12.34 0.73
N VAL A 173 -8.57 11.20 1.04
CA VAL A 173 -8.03 9.86 0.85
C VAL A 173 -8.87 9.17 -0.22
N VAL A 174 -8.19 8.60 -1.21
CA VAL A 174 -8.81 7.82 -2.27
C VAL A 174 -8.54 6.35 -2.00
N ILE A 175 -9.61 5.55 -2.00
CA ILE A 175 -9.57 4.09 -1.88
C ILE A 175 -10.18 3.54 -3.15
N GLU A 176 -9.37 2.93 -4.00
CA GLU A 176 -9.83 2.27 -5.21
C GLU A 176 -9.74 0.75 -5.02
N THR A 177 -10.87 0.07 -5.19
CA THR A 177 -10.96 -1.39 -5.04
C THR A 177 -11.09 -2.01 -6.41
N VAL A 178 -10.27 -3.01 -6.71
CA VAL A 178 -10.35 -3.73 -7.97
C VAL A 178 -11.71 -4.43 -8.05
N THR A 179 -12.36 -4.36 -9.21
CA THR A 179 -13.72 -4.89 -9.41
C THR A 179 -13.80 -6.42 -9.45
N LEU A 180 -12.69 -7.11 -9.22
CA LEU A 180 -12.63 -8.56 -9.09
C LEU A 180 -13.14 -9.00 -7.72
N GLY A 181 -13.97 -10.05 -7.69
CA GLY A 181 -14.53 -10.62 -6.47
C GLY A 181 -16.06 -10.64 -6.46
N SER A 182 -16.64 -10.78 -5.27
CA SER A 182 -18.09 -10.80 -5.09
C SER A 182 -18.65 -9.38 -5.04
N MET A 183 -19.61 -9.09 -5.92
CA MET A 183 -20.39 -7.85 -5.90
C MET A 183 -21.69 -7.98 -5.09
N LEU A 184 -21.91 -9.13 -4.44
CA LEU A 184 -23.08 -9.33 -3.60
C LEU A 184 -23.04 -8.39 -2.39
N SER A 185 -24.20 -8.13 -1.79
CA SER A 185 -24.34 -7.26 -0.62
C SER A 185 -24.60 -8.04 0.67
N ASP A 186 -24.17 -9.30 0.72
CA ASP A 186 -24.27 -10.14 1.91
C ASP A 186 -23.38 -9.58 3.05
N GLU A 187 -23.65 -9.94 4.31
CA GLU A 187 -22.90 -9.44 5.48
C GLU A 187 -21.38 -9.68 5.37
N ASP A 188 -20.98 -10.81 4.78
CA ASP A 188 -19.57 -11.17 4.55
C ASP A 188 -18.99 -10.66 3.21
N SER A 189 -19.78 -9.93 2.42
CA SER A 189 -19.38 -9.50 1.07
C SER A 189 -18.16 -8.59 1.09
N LEU A 190 -17.99 -7.79 2.14
CA LEU A 190 -16.88 -6.84 2.27
C LEU A 190 -15.52 -7.55 2.34
N ALA A 191 -15.47 -8.78 2.86
CA ALA A 191 -14.26 -9.60 2.92
C ALA A 191 -13.88 -10.21 1.56
N ARG A 192 -14.82 -10.24 0.60
CA ARG A 192 -14.65 -10.86 -0.74
C ARG A 192 -14.68 -9.84 -1.88
N ARG A 193 -14.57 -8.55 -1.56
CA ARG A 193 -14.45 -7.44 -2.51
C ARG A 193 -12.99 -7.05 -2.67
N GLY A 194 -12.58 -6.73 -3.90
CA GLY A 194 -11.18 -6.39 -4.16
C GLY A 194 -10.29 -7.61 -4.05
N GLU A 195 -10.63 -8.67 -4.78
CA GLU A 195 -9.77 -9.85 -4.85
C GLU A 195 -8.57 -9.58 -5.75
N SER A 196 -7.43 -10.13 -5.34
CA SER A 196 -6.21 -10.10 -6.14
C SER A 196 -6.41 -10.81 -7.48
N ILE A 197 -5.70 -10.38 -8.52
CA ILE A 197 -5.63 -11.15 -9.79
C ILE A 197 -5.10 -12.57 -9.56
N PHE A 198 -4.31 -12.78 -8.51
CA PHE A 198 -3.77 -14.08 -8.13
C PHE A 198 -4.74 -14.93 -7.30
N PHE A 199 -5.91 -14.41 -6.94
CA PHE A 199 -6.89 -15.13 -6.10
C PHE A 199 -7.17 -16.54 -6.60
N LEU A 200 -7.37 -16.71 -7.92
CA LEU A 200 -7.68 -18.00 -8.55
C LEU A 200 -6.56 -19.05 -8.44
N ILE A 201 -5.30 -18.60 -8.38
CA ILE A 201 -4.13 -19.50 -8.35
C ILE A 201 -3.46 -19.55 -6.98
N ARG A 202 -3.84 -18.68 -6.04
CA ARG A 202 -3.17 -18.52 -4.74
C ARG A 202 -3.15 -19.81 -3.95
N ASP A 203 -4.20 -20.61 -4.03
CA ASP A 203 -4.31 -21.88 -3.31
C ASP A 203 -3.56 -23.02 -4.00
N ILE A 204 -3.30 -22.91 -5.31
CA ILE A 204 -2.53 -23.89 -6.08
C ILE A 204 -1.02 -23.72 -5.83
N ILE A 205 -0.54 -22.49 -5.62
CA ILE A 205 0.88 -22.18 -5.46
C ILE A 205 1.52 -22.95 -4.27
N PRO A 206 0.92 -23.02 -3.06
CA PRO A 206 1.44 -23.84 -1.98
C PRO A 206 1.56 -25.32 -2.33
N GLU A 207 0.58 -25.88 -3.05
CA GLU A 207 0.61 -27.28 -3.48
C GLU A 207 1.71 -27.55 -4.52
N LEU A 208 1.92 -26.62 -5.45
CA LEU A 208 3.03 -26.70 -6.40
C LEU A 208 4.38 -26.65 -5.70
N ASN A 209 4.54 -25.73 -4.73
CA ASN A 209 5.75 -25.62 -3.91
C ASN A 209 6.00 -26.89 -3.08
N ARG A 210 4.93 -27.52 -2.57
CA ARG A 210 5.00 -28.80 -1.85
C ARG A 210 5.49 -29.91 -2.77
N LEU A 211 4.92 -30.05 -3.97
CA LEU A 211 5.36 -31.05 -4.95
C LEU A 211 6.81 -30.85 -5.37
N ALA A 212 7.22 -29.60 -5.66
CA ALA A 212 8.61 -29.28 -6.00
C ALA A 212 9.57 -29.68 -4.87
N SER A 213 9.20 -29.44 -3.62
CA SER A 213 9.99 -29.82 -2.45
C SER A 213 10.12 -31.35 -2.29
N VAL A 214 9.03 -32.09 -2.53
CA VAL A 214 9.04 -33.57 -2.53
C VAL A 214 9.95 -34.11 -3.63
N VAL A 215 9.84 -33.59 -4.85
CA VAL A 215 10.67 -34.01 -5.99
C VAL A 215 12.14 -33.70 -5.72
N ALA A 216 12.46 -32.51 -5.22
CA ALA A 216 13.84 -32.14 -4.87
C ALA A 216 14.42 -33.09 -3.81
N THR A 217 13.63 -33.41 -2.78
CA THR A 217 14.03 -34.37 -1.73
C THR A 217 14.26 -35.77 -2.31
N GLN A 218 13.37 -36.25 -3.18
CA GLN A 218 13.53 -37.55 -3.85
C GLN A 218 14.74 -37.61 -4.77
N MET A 219 15.05 -36.51 -5.46
CA MET A 219 16.26 -36.44 -6.28
C MET A 219 17.51 -36.50 -5.39
N GLN A 220 17.52 -35.80 -4.26
CA GLN A 220 18.65 -35.82 -3.34
C GLN A 220 18.88 -37.19 -2.69
N THR A 221 17.81 -37.94 -2.36
CA THR A 221 17.94 -39.31 -1.84
C THR A 221 18.45 -40.27 -2.91
N ARG A 222 18.06 -40.10 -4.19
CA ARG A 222 18.54 -40.94 -5.31
C ARG A 222 19.97 -40.64 -5.73
N ILE A 223 20.44 -39.40 -5.55
CA ILE A 223 21.82 -38.99 -5.89
C ILE A 223 22.85 -39.61 -4.93
N LYS A 224 22.45 -40.05 -3.72
CA LYS A 224 23.30 -40.89 -2.88
C LYS A 224 23.20 -42.34 -3.39
N PRO A 225 24.16 -42.83 -4.22
CA PRO A 225 24.18 -44.26 -4.51
C PRO A 225 24.31 -45.01 -3.18
N PRO A 226 23.73 -46.21 -3.06
CA PRO A 226 24.02 -47.06 -1.91
C PRO A 226 25.53 -47.25 -1.85
N ILE A 227 26.15 -46.89 -0.72
CA ILE A 227 27.55 -47.22 -0.48
C ILE A 227 27.60 -48.74 -0.39
N GLN A 228 28.03 -49.39 -1.46
CA GLN A 228 28.39 -50.80 -1.42
C GLN A 228 29.77 -50.88 -0.77
N THR A 229 29.78 -51.00 0.56
CA THR A 229 30.96 -51.47 1.28
C THR A 229 31.14 -52.96 1.01
N SER A 230 32.32 -53.37 0.54
CA SER A 230 32.68 -54.79 0.44
C SER A 230 32.86 -55.34 1.86
N SER A 231 31.81 -55.88 2.47
CA SER A 231 31.98 -56.67 3.70
C SER A 231 32.41 -58.09 3.32
N GLN A 232 33.49 -58.58 3.94
CA GLN A 232 33.85 -60.00 3.92
C GLN A 232 33.02 -60.82 4.92
N SER A 233 32.17 -60.18 5.72
CA SER A 233 31.27 -60.82 6.69
C SER A 233 29.81 -60.73 6.26
N LYS A 234 29.15 -61.88 6.19
CA LYS A 234 27.69 -62.01 6.12
C LYS A 234 27.09 -61.71 7.50
N THR A 235 26.94 -60.45 7.86
CA THR A 235 26.01 -59.89 8.86
C THR A 235 26.61 -58.59 9.35
N ASP A 236 26.20 -57.45 8.79
CA ASP A 236 26.25 -56.18 9.50
C ASP A 236 25.03 -55.35 9.06
N GLU A 237 24.34 -54.78 10.04
CA GLU A 237 23.12 -53.99 9.85
C GLU A 237 23.41 -52.69 9.10
N PRO A 238 22.43 -52.18 8.32
CA PRO A 238 22.65 -51.00 7.49
C PRO A 238 22.97 -49.77 8.34
N PRO A 239 23.87 -48.89 7.87
CA PRO A 239 24.24 -47.70 8.64
C PRO A 239 23.06 -46.72 8.68
N THR A 240 22.68 -46.33 9.90
CA THR A 240 21.71 -45.26 10.23
C THR A 240 22.18 -43.89 9.75
#